data_AF-A0A1I6E4Q1-F1
#
_entry.id   AF-A0A1I6E4Q1-F1
#
_cell.length_a   1.000
_cell.length_b   1.000
_cell.length_c   1.000
_cell.angle_alpha   90.00
_cell.angle_beta   90.00
_cell.angle_gamma   90.00
#
_symmetry.space_group_name_H-M   'P 1'
#
loop_
_entity.id
_entity.type
_entity.pdbx_description
1 polymer ?
#
loop_
_entity_poly.entity_id
_entity_poly.type
_entity_poly.pdbx_seq_one_letter_code
_entity_poly.pdbx_strand_id
1 'polypeptide(L)'
;MSKSAMRQNNNYLRVKAWVLRSPNQVKRLVQRMARVGLFDSRTSSLAAGDFWQKGTYFTYYKRPKAVVMVLRPGLPVNRVTLARDVIRCLEVRHGMVLDWCGAARPSGIWLIIKTLAADAADGRNRLFRLNVDDIYATVALVPAKNKPRTRKRGIERSVR
;
A
#
# COMPACT_ATOMS: atom_id res chain seq x y z
N MET A 1 14.49 7.71 21.51
CA MET A 1 13.15 8.03 20.95
C MET A 1 12.13 6.99 21.40
N SER A 2 11.08 7.38 22.14
CA SER A 2 10.12 6.44 22.76
C SER A 2 9.10 5.89 21.76
N LYS A 3 8.83 4.58 21.81
CA LYS A 3 7.84 3.85 20.96
C LYS A 3 6.43 4.46 21.02
N SER A 4 6.09 5.24 22.05
CA SER A 4 4.79 5.93 22.18
C SER A 4 4.64 7.14 21.27
N ALA A 5 5.71 7.89 20.96
CA ALA A 5 5.64 9.03 20.06
C ALA A 5 5.42 8.60 18.59
N MET A 6 5.85 7.38 18.24
CA MET A 6 5.68 6.81 16.89
C MET A 6 4.25 6.32 16.63
N ARG A 7 3.44 6.05 17.67
CA ARG A 7 2.05 5.59 17.53
C ARG A 7 1.04 6.72 17.29
N GLN A 8 1.29 7.93 17.78
CA GLN A 8 0.28 9.01 17.75
C GLN A 8 0.32 9.91 16.50
N ASN A 9 1.38 9.88 15.69
CA ASN A 9 1.44 10.65 14.42
C ASN A 9 0.82 9.91 13.21
N ASN A 10 0.11 8.81 13.46
CA ASN A 10 -0.31 7.89 12.41
C ASN A 10 -1.65 8.27 11.74
N ASN A 11 -2.29 9.37 12.13
CA ASN A 11 -3.53 9.86 11.50
C ASN A 11 -3.32 10.84 10.34
N TYR A 12 -2.09 11.33 10.14
CA TYR A 12 -1.74 12.27 9.05
C TYR A 12 -1.03 11.63 7.86
N LEU A 13 -0.68 10.35 7.93
CA LEU A 13 0.01 9.68 6.83
C LEU A 13 -0.98 9.24 5.75
N ARG A 14 -0.74 9.72 4.52
CA ARG A 14 -1.43 9.33 3.29
C ARG A 14 -1.29 7.84 2.98
N VAL A 15 -0.35 7.17 3.63
CA VAL A 15 -0.06 5.74 3.49
C VAL A 15 0.01 5.14 4.88
N LYS A 16 -0.72 4.04 5.10
CA LYS A 16 -0.56 3.19 6.28
C LYS A 16 -0.17 1.79 5.81
N ALA A 17 0.76 1.14 6.51
CA ALA A 17 1.13 -0.23 6.20
C ALA A 17 1.27 -1.06 7.48
N TRP A 18 0.92 -2.34 7.40
CA TRP A 18 1.14 -3.33 8.46
C TRP A 18 1.26 -4.73 7.89
N VAL A 19 1.73 -5.67 8.70
CA VAL A 19 1.99 -7.05 8.27
C VAL A 19 0.95 -7.99 8.88
N LEU A 20 0.48 -8.94 8.08
CA LEU A 20 -0.33 -10.07 8.53
C LEU A 20 0.51 -11.34 8.57
N ARG A 21 0.44 -12.08 9.68
CA ARG A 21 1.17 -13.35 9.89
C ARG A 21 0.27 -14.59 9.82
N SER A 22 -1.05 -14.43 9.98
CA SER A 22 -2.01 -15.53 9.91
C SER A 22 -2.63 -15.64 8.51
N PRO A 23 -2.54 -16.80 7.83
CA PRO A 23 -3.24 -17.03 6.55
C PRO A 23 -4.75 -16.79 6.65
N ASN A 24 -5.36 -17.14 7.79
CA ASN A 24 -6.80 -16.95 8.03
C ASN A 24 -7.18 -15.47 8.16
N GLN A 25 -6.27 -14.61 8.63
CA GLN A 25 -6.50 -13.16 8.63
C GLN A 25 -6.44 -12.60 7.20
N VAL A 26 -5.48 -13.05 6.39
CA VAL A 26 -5.37 -12.61 4.99
C VAL A 26 -6.60 -13.08 4.20
N LYS A 27 -6.97 -14.36 4.28
CA LYS A 27 -8.15 -14.92 3.61
C LYS A 27 -9.42 -14.13 3.93
N ARG A 28 -9.69 -13.85 5.21
CA ARG A 28 -10.85 -13.04 5.63
C ARG A 28 -10.82 -11.62 5.08
N LEU A 29 -9.65 -10.99 5.04
CA LEU A 29 -9.49 -9.65 4.49
C LEU A 29 -9.74 -9.63 2.98
N VAL A 30 -9.14 -10.57 2.23
CA VAL A 30 -9.35 -10.73 0.78
C VAL A 30 -10.83 -10.95 0.47
N GLN A 31 -11.50 -11.86 1.20
CA GLN A 31 -12.94 -12.11 1.03
C GLN A 31 -13.79 -10.85 1.29
N ARG A 32 -13.44 -10.05 2.31
CA ARG A 32 -14.12 -8.78 2.58
C ARG A 32 -13.88 -7.76 1.47
N MET A 33 -12.68 -7.70 0.91
CA MET A 33 -12.34 -6.81 -0.20
C MET A 33 -12.99 -7.24 -1.53
N ALA A 34 -13.15 -8.54 -1.76
CA ALA A 34 -13.82 -9.06 -2.96
C ALA A 34 -15.27 -8.57 -3.11
N ARG A 35 -15.96 -8.29 -2.01
CA ARG A 35 -17.32 -7.72 -2.03
C ARG A 35 -17.41 -6.34 -2.69
N VAL A 36 -16.30 -5.62 -2.81
CA VAL A 36 -16.24 -4.29 -3.46
C VAL A 36 -15.47 -4.31 -4.78
N GLY A 37 -15.10 -5.50 -5.27
CA GLY A 37 -14.28 -5.69 -6.47
C GLY A 37 -12.78 -5.66 -6.16
N LEU A 38 -12.11 -6.78 -6.41
CA LEU A 38 -10.65 -6.85 -6.41
C LEU A 38 -10.11 -6.58 -7.81
N PHE A 39 -8.92 -5.98 -7.86
CA PHE A 39 -8.14 -5.79 -9.08
C PHE A 39 -6.67 -6.14 -8.82
N ASP A 40 -5.91 -6.36 -9.88
CA ASP A 40 -4.46 -6.57 -9.84
C ASP A 40 -3.75 -5.87 -11.02
N SER A 41 -2.53 -6.31 -11.35
CA SER A 41 -1.76 -5.83 -12.48
C SER A 41 -2.42 -6.09 -13.84
N ARG A 42 -3.23 -7.15 -13.95
CA ARG A 42 -3.76 -7.66 -15.23
C ARG A 42 -5.25 -7.36 -15.39
N THR A 43 -6.04 -7.53 -14.34
CA THR A 43 -7.50 -7.45 -14.39
C THR A 43 -8.04 -6.41 -13.41
N SER A 44 -9.19 -5.83 -13.75
CA SER A 44 -10.01 -5.00 -12.86
C SER A 44 -11.06 -5.81 -12.08
N SER A 45 -11.16 -7.11 -12.34
CA SER A 45 -12.07 -8.04 -11.66
C SER A 45 -11.33 -9.35 -11.38
N LEU A 46 -10.89 -9.50 -10.13
CA LEU A 46 -10.17 -10.67 -9.64
C LEU A 46 -11.03 -11.42 -8.62
N ALA A 47 -11.18 -12.74 -8.75
CA ALA A 47 -11.87 -13.51 -7.73
C ALA A 47 -10.98 -13.67 -6.48
N ALA A 48 -11.60 -13.67 -5.30
CA ALA A 48 -10.88 -13.88 -4.03
C ALA A 48 -10.07 -15.19 -4.01
N GLY A 49 -10.64 -16.25 -4.61
CA GLY A 49 -10.05 -17.58 -4.70
C GLY A 49 -8.85 -17.64 -5.64
N ASP A 50 -8.79 -16.77 -6.65
CA ASP A 50 -7.67 -16.72 -7.58
C ASP A 50 -6.46 -16.03 -6.94
N PHE A 51 -6.71 -15.01 -6.11
CA PHE A 51 -5.64 -14.33 -5.40
C PHE A 51 -5.05 -15.18 -4.28
N TRP A 52 -5.83 -15.71 -3.33
CA TRP A 52 -5.28 -16.31 -2.10
C TRP A 52 -5.37 -17.84 -2.08
N GLN A 53 -4.38 -18.51 -2.67
CA GLN A 53 -4.33 -19.97 -2.80
C GLN A 53 -3.19 -20.59 -1.97
N LYS A 54 -3.38 -21.82 -1.50
CA LYS A 54 -2.31 -22.60 -0.84
C LYS A 54 -1.13 -22.75 -1.83
N GLY A 55 0.09 -22.55 -1.35
CA GLY A 55 1.30 -22.59 -2.19
C GLY A 55 1.73 -21.22 -2.76
N THR A 56 0.84 -20.22 -2.74
CA THR A 56 1.16 -18.85 -3.21
C THR A 56 1.67 -17.94 -2.09
N TYR A 57 1.89 -18.48 -0.90
CA TYR A 57 2.42 -17.76 0.26
C TYR A 57 3.26 -18.69 1.14
N PHE A 58 4.16 -18.12 1.96
CA PHE A 58 4.96 -18.90 2.89
C PHE A 58 4.08 -19.67 3.89
N THR A 59 4.19 -20.99 3.93
CA THR A 59 3.44 -21.86 4.85
C THR A 59 3.97 -21.80 6.28
N TYR A 60 5.27 -21.56 6.47
CA TYR A 60 5.91 -21.52 7.81
C TYR A 60 5.30 -20.45 8.72
N TYR A 61 4.86 -20.84 9.92
CA TYR A 61 4.01 -20.00 10.79
C TYR A 61 4.66 -18.70 11.29
N LYS A 62 5.99 -18.65 11.48
CA LYS A 62 6.66 -17.41 11.92
C LYS A 62 6.89 -16.40 10.80
N ARG A 63 6.80 -16.81 9.53
CA ARG A 63 6.99 -15.89 8.41
C ARG A 63 5.77 -14.99 8.23
N PRO A 64 5.97 -13.71 7.89
CA PRO A 64 4.85 -12.89 7.44
C PRO A 64 4.20 -13.52 6.20
N LYS A 65 2.93 -13.20 5.98
CA LYS A 65 2.12 -13.76 4.90
C LYS A 65 1.86 -12.70 3.86
N ALA A 66 1.36 -11.55 4.31
CA ALA A 66 1.10 -10.41 3.46
C ALA A 66 1.45 -9.11 4.18
N VAL A 67 1.77 -8.09 3.38
CA VAL A 67 1.76 -6.69 3.76
C VAL A 67 0.41 -6.12 3.33
N VAL A 68 -0.24 -5.40 4.21
CA VAL A 68 -1.43 -4.61 3.88
C VAL A 68 -1.02 -3.15 3.85
N MET A 69 -1.37 -2.46 2.77
CA MET A 69 -1.11 -1.05 2.58
C MET A 69 -2.41 -0.31 2.26
N VAL A 70 -2.63 0.85 2.88
CA VAL A 70 -3.80 1.68 2.64
C VAL A 70 -3.35 3.05 2.16
N LEU A 71 -3.71 3.39 0.93
CA LEU A 71 -3.44 4.67 0.28
C LEU A 71 -4.66 5.58 0.42
N ARG A 72 -4.43 6.82 0.84
CA ARG A 72 -5.46 7.85 1.04
C ARG A 72 -5.13 9.06 0.18
N PRO A 73 -5.42 9.02 -1.14
CA PRO A 73 -5.22 10.18 -2.00
C PRO A 73 -6.13 11.31 -1.52
N GLY A 74 -5.57 12.52 -1.46
CA GLY A 74 -6.29 13.72 -1.05
C GLY A 74 -7.05 14.42 -2.18
N LEU A 75 -6.93 13.91 -3.41
CA LEU A 75 -7.60 14.38 -4.62
C LEU A 75 -8.28 13.21 -5.34
N PRO A 76 -9.30 13.46 -6.19
CA PRO A 76 -9.82 12.45 -7.11
C PRO A 76 -8.70 11.90 -7.99
N VAL A 77 -8.57 10.57 -8.03
CA VAL A 77 -7.56 9.87 -8.83
C VAL A 77 -8.15 8.58 -9.39
N ASN A 78 -7.59 8.09 -10.50
CA ASN A 78 -7.81 6.71 -10.91
C ASN A 78 -7.13 5.78 -9.89
N ARG A 79 -7.94 5.12 -9.07
CA ARG A 79 -7.48 4.30 -7.94
C ARG A 79 -6.72 3.06 -8.37
N VAL A 80 -7.10 2.45 -9.50
CA VAL A 80 -6.44 1.26 -10.05
C VAL A 80 -5.07 1.64 -10.60
N THR A 81 -5.00 2.75 -11.36
CA THR A 81 -3.72 3.27 -11.88
C THR A 81 -2.77 3.61 -10.74
N LEU A 82 -3.20 4.37 -9.73
CA LEU A 82 -2.36 4.72 -8.58
C LEU A 82 -1.85 3.48 -7.83
N ALA A 83 -2.71 2.46 -7.65
CA ALA A 83 -2.29 1.19 -7.06
C ALA A 83 -1.19 0.51 -7.87
N ARG A 84 -1.36 0.42 -9.20
CA ARG A 84 -0.38 -0.19 -10.10
C ARG A 84 0.94 0.56 -10.11
N ASP A 85 0.90 1.89 -10.09
CA ASP A 85 2.13 2.71 -10.04
C ASP A 85 2.88 2.55 -8.72
N VAL A 86 2.15 2.47 -7.60
CA VAL A 86 2.75 2.16 -6.29
C VAL A 86 3.40 0.78 -6.31
N ILE A 87 2.73 -0.24 -6.84
CA ILE A 87 3.31 -1.58 -6.90
C ILE A 87 4.52 -1.62 -7.82
N ARG A 88 4.45 -1.02 -9.01
CA ARG A 88 5.60 -0.93 -9.92
C ARG A 88 6.80 -0.26 -9.26
N CYS A 89 6.56 0.81 -8.48
CA CYS A 89 7.62 1.47 -7.71
C CYS A 89 8.28 0.51 -6.71
N LEU A 90 7.49 -0.29 -5.98
CA LEU A 90 8.01 -1.29 -5.04
C LEU A 90 8.77 -2.42 -5.76
N GLU A 91 8.24 -2.91 -6.87
CA GLU A 91 8.87 -3.95 -7.70
C GLU A 91 10.26 -3.52 -8.17
N VAL A 92 10.38 -2.31 -8.73
CA VAL A 92 11.66 -1.73 -9.19
C VAL A 92 12.64 -1.57 -8.03
N ARG A 93 12.19 -1.05 -6.89
CA ARG A 93 13.04 -0.81 -5.72
C ARG A 93 13.60 -2.08 -5.09
N HIS A 94 12.86 -3.19 -5.17
CA HIS A 94 13.26 -4.46 -4.57
C HIS A 94 13.84 -5.46 -5.56
N GLY A 95 13.76 -5.17 -6.87
CA GLY A 95 14.14 -6.13 -7.92
C GLY A 95 13.27 -7.39 -7.87
N MET A 96 11.97 -7.23 -7.65
CA MET A 96 11.02 -8.34 -7.47
C MET A 96 9.77 -8.15 -8.30
N VAL A 97 9.12 -9.25 -8.67
CA VAL A 97 7.75 -9.29 -9.18
C VAL A 97 6.83 -9.63 -8.02
N LEU A 98 5.94 -8.70 -7.68
CA LEU A 98 5.07 -8.82 -6.52
C LEU A 98 3.73 -9.46 -6.90
N ASP A 99 3.28 -10.41 -6.09
CA ASP A 99 1.91 -10.93 -6.17
C ASP A 99 1.01 -10.12 -5.23
N TRP A 100 0.03 -9.42 -5.77
CA TRP A 100 -0.80 -8.48 -5.03
C TRP A 100 -2.23 -8.40 -5.57
N CYS A 101 -3.13 -7.92 -4.72
CA CYS A 101 -4.45 -7.45 -5.14
C CYS A 101 -4.79 -6.13 -4.45
N GLY A 102 -5.67 -5.36 -5.07
CA GLY A 102 -6.17 -4.09 -4.58
C GLY A 102 -7.69 -4.05 -4.54
N ALA A 103 -8.23 -3.16 -3.70
CA ALA A 103 -9.65 -2.79 -3.73
C ALA A 103 -9.84 -1.30 -3.40
N ALA A 104 -10.79 -0.67 -4.08
CA ALA A 104 -11.19 0.71 -3.82
C ALA A 104 -12.28 0.74 -2.74
N ARG A 105 -12.03 1.42 -1.63
CA ARG A 105 -12.98 1.57 -0.51
C ARG A 105 -13.23 3.05 -0.19
N PRO A 106 -14.30 3.39 0.55
CA PRO A 106 -14.48 4.76 1.05
C PRO A 106 -13.29 5.26 1.88
N SER A 107 -12.62 4.35 2.61
CA SER A 107 -11.46 4.68 3.46
C SER A 107 -10.12 4.79 2.72
N GLY A 108 -10.10 4.56 1.40
CA GLY A 108 -8.89 4.60 0.57
C GLY A 108 -8.74 3.40 -0.35
N ILE A 109 -7.56 3.27 -0.93
CA ILE A 109 -7.16 2.14 -1.77
C ILE A 109 -6.42 1.14 -0.88
N TRP A 110 -6.96 -0.07 -0.76
CA TRP A 110 -6.36 -1.12 0.05
C TRP A 110 -5.59 -2.06 -0.87
N LEU A 111 -4.32 -2.29 -0.57
CA LEU A 111 -3.45 -3.24 -1.26
C LEU A 111 -3.08 -4.36 -0.29
N ILE A 112 -3.16 -5.60 -0.77
CA ILE A 112 -2.63 -6.78 -0.08
C ILE A 112 -1.52 -7.33 -0.97
N ILE A 113 -0.29 -7.28 -0.48
CA ILE A 113 0.91 -7.73 -1.17
C ILE A 113 1.39 -9.00 -0.49
N LYS A 114 1.49 -10.11 -1.21
CA LYS A 114 2.08 -11.34 -0.66
C LYS A 114 3.55 -11.10 -0.38
N THR A 115 4.03 -11.67 0.72
CA THR A 115 5.45 -11.55 1.07
C THR A 115 6.33 -12.58 0.37
N LEU A 116 5.73 -13.63 -0.19
CA LEU A 116 6.39 -14.51 -1.14
C LEU A 116 6.30 -13.83 -2.52
N ALA A 117 7.44 -13.45 -3.07
CA ALA A 117 7.57 -12.78 -4.36
C ALA A 117 8.64 -13.48 -5.19
N ALA A 118 8.64 -13.28 -6.51
CA ALA A 118 9.69 -13.77 -7.38
C ALA A 118 10.77 -12.68 -7.54
N ASP A 119 12.03 -13.05 -7.49
CA ASP A 119 13.13 -12.17 -7.91
C ASP A 119 12.98 -11.88 -9.41
N ALA A 120 13.15 -10.62 -9.80
CA ALA A 120 12.95 -10.20 -11.19
C ALA A 120 14.06 -10.69 -12.13
N ALA A 121 15.25 -11.00 -11.60
CA ALA A 121 16.39 -11.42 -12.41
C ALA A 121 16.38 -12.92 -12.71
N ASP A 122 16.11 -13.76 -11.70
CA ASP A 122 16.22 -15.22 -11.82
C ASP A 122 14.90 -15.98 -11.54
N GLY A 123 13.81 -15.27 -11.23
CA GLY A 123 12.50 -15.84 -10.94
C GLY A 123 12.41 -16.61 -9.62
N ARG A 124 13.49 -16.67 -8.82
CA ARG A 124 13.48 -17.44 -7.58
C ARG A 124 12.63 -16.78 -6.53
N ASN A 125 11.99 -17.61 -5.72
CA ASN A 125 11.16 -17.13 -4.62
C ASN A 125 11.99 -16.43 -3.53
N ARG A 126 11.65 -15.18 -3.23
CA ARG A 126 12.26 -14.36 -2.18
C ARG A 126 11.21 -13.78 -1.24
N LEU A 127 11.68 -13.36 -0.07
CA LEU A 127 10.85 -12.70 0.93
C LEU A 127 10.87 -11.19 0.70
N PHE A 128 9.74 -10.64 0.27
CA PHE A 128 9.51 -9.21 0.25
C PHE A 128 9.38 -8.65 1.67
N ARG A 129 10.14 -7.58 1.96
CA ARG A 129 10.11 -6.87 3.24
C ARG A 129 9.89 -5.38 2.99
N LEU A 130 8.71 -4.89 3.34
CA LEU A 130 8.44 -3.45 3.31
C LEU A 130 9.28 -2.74 4.39
N ASN A 131 10.07 -1.75 3.98
CA ASN A 131 10.84 -0.90 4.89
C ASN A 131 10.26 0.53 4.95
N VAL A 132 10.90 1.41 5.72
CA VAL A 132 10.44 2.79 5.92
C VAL A 132 10.61 3.64 4.66
N ASP A 133 11.70 3.45 3.90
CA ASP A 133 11.96 4.19 2.67
C ASP A 133 10.93 3.87 1.58
N ASP A 134 10.43 2.64 1.56
CA ASP A 134 9.33 2.23 0.67
C ASP A 134 8.02 2.97 1.00
N ILE A 135 7.77 3.21 2.29
CA ILE A 135 6.61 4.00 2.72
C ILE A 135 6.79 5.44 2.23
N TYR A 136 7.98 6.03 2.38
CA TYR A 136 8.24 7.38 1.87
C TYR A 136 8.10 7.48 0.35
N ALA A 137 8.65 6.51 -0.40
CA ALA A 137 8.49 6.44 -1.85
C ALA A 137 7.02 6.34 -2.26
N THR A 138 6.23 5.52 -1.56
CA THR A 138 4.78 5.42 -1.78
C THR A 138 4.08 6.74 -1.47
N VAL A 139 4.43 7.41 -0.37
CA VAL A 139 3.84 8.71 0.01
C VAL A 139 4.10 9.79 -1.04
N ALA A 140 5.24 9.75 -1.73
CA ALA A 140 5.56 10.67 -2.81
C ALA A 140 4.61 10.49 -4.02
N LEU A 141 4.15 9.27 -4.29
CA LEU A 141 3.24 8.96 -5.40
C LEU A 141 1.77 9.27 -5.10
N VAL A 142 1.34 9.24 -3.83
CA VAL A 142 -0.07 9.42 -3.45
C VAL A 142 -0.42 10.91 -3.40
N PRO A 143 -1.28 11.46 -4.27
CA PRO A 143 -1.52 12.91 -4.31
C PRO A 143 -2.04 13.47 -2.97
N ALA A 144 -1.49 14.62 -2.55
CA ALA A 144 -1.93 15.32 -1.34
C ALA A 144 -3.15 16.20 -1.64
N LYS A 145 -4.00 16.43 -0.61
CA LYS A 145 -5.01 17.48 -0.68
C LYS A 145 -4.27 18.81 -0.71
N ASN A 146 -4.57 19.69 -1.66
CA ASN A 146 -4.06 21.07 -1.64
C ASN A 146 -4.46 21.70 -0.31
N LYS A 147 -3.50 22.00 0.56
CA LYS A 147 -3.76 22.93 1.66
C LYS A 147 -4.01 24.29 1.01
N PRO A 148 -5.10 25.01 1.35
CA PRO A 148 -5.21 26.39 0.93
C PRO A 148 -3.95 27.12 1.42
N ARG A 149 -3.20 27.72 0.49
CA ARG A 149 -2.07 28.59 0.80
C ARG A 149 -2.60 29.66 1.76
N THR A 150 -2.19 29.62 3.02
CA THR A 150 -2.44 30.72 3.96
C THR A 150 -1.94 31.99 3.29
N ARG A 151 -2.84 32.90 2.93
CA ARG A 151 -2.50 34.19 2.33
C ARG A 151 -1.40 34.81 3.19
N LYS A 152 -0.25 35.14 2.58
CA LYS A 152 0.70 36.07 3.18
C LYS A 152 -0.12 37.32 3.52
N ARG A 153 -0.36 37.58 4.81
CA ARG A 153 -0.86 38.89 5.24
C ARG A 153 0.17 39.90 4.77
N GLY A 154 -0.24 40.80 3.89
CA GLY A 154 0.55 41.97 3.53
C GLY A 154 0.92 42.69 4.82
N ILE A 155 2.23 42.78 5.07
CA ILE A 155 2.77 43.81 5.95
C ILE A 155 2.99 44.98 5.02
N GLU A 156 1.93 45.75 4.75
CA GLU A 156 2.10 47.16 4.41
C GLU A 156 2.47 47.87 5.71
N ARG A 157 3.78 48.02 5.93
CA ARG A 157 4.35 49.02 6.82
C ARG A 157 5.32 49.87 6.01
N SER A 158 4.79 50.96 5.51
CA SER A 158 5.51 52.19 5.16
C SER A 158 4.46 53.27 5.38
N VAL A 159 4.29 53.79 6.61
CA VAL A 159 5.11 54.85 7.21
C VAL A 159 5.93 55.59 6.17
N ARG A 160 5.33 56.62 5.59
CA ARG A 160 5.86 57.98 5.57
C ARG A 160 4.73 58.97 5.32
#